data_AF-A0A847DIW9-F1
#
_entry.id   AF-A0A847DIW9-F1
#
_cell.length_a   1.000
_cell.length_b   1.000
_cell.length_c   1.000
_cell.angle_alpha   90.00
_cell.angle_beta   90.00
_cell.angle_gamma   90.00
#
_symmetry.space_group_name_H-M   'P 1'
#
loop_
_entity.id
_entity.type
_entity.pdbx_description
1 polymer ?
#
loop_
_entity_poly.entity_id
_entity_poly.type
_entity_poly.pdbx_seq_one_letter_code
_entity_poly.pdbx_strand_id
1 'polypeptide(L)'
;MRLDLRFTYRPLEDLFCQVIVIFSFSVNTGISSVIKNMDRKMVGSISDIIDAGIWSGERGEKLLFATQEAIKADKLLIHGMGEESEYSIEALKKEASAVGSALQSMGIKEFAFYLPVSERFAPGYLMHLETVIKTLANGYLNKYKDDPVPMLKMFVRVDRGHMGAIEPLTVGLRELYSPVSEFSVILDKYPWLTDMETDEHAAGILI
;
A
#
# COMPACT_ATOMS: atom_id res chain seq x y z
N MET A 1 0.18 -10.69 18.84
CA MET A 1 -0.37 -9.87 17.75
C MET A 1 -0.81 -10.74 16.59
N ARG A 2 -1.94 -10.41 15.95
CA ARG A 2 -2.35 -10.97 14.67
C ARG A 2 -1.96 -10.02 13.54
N LEU A 3 -1.41 -10.53 12.44
CA LEU A 3 -1.07 -9.78 11.23
C LEU A 3 -1.94 -10.27 10.08
N ASP A 4 -2.84 -9.41 9.57
CA ASP A 4 -3.69 -9.67 8.41
C ASP A 4 -3.22 -8.82 7.22
N LEU A 5 -2.58 -9.46 6.25
CA LEU A 5 -2.06 -8.83 5.05
C LEU A 5 -2.98 -9.12 3.85
N ARG A 6 -3.41 -8.09 3.14
CA ARG A 6 -4.31 -8.25 1.99
C ARG A 6 -3.74 -7.55 0.77
N PHE A 7 -3.38 -8.30 -0.26
CA PHE A 7 -2.97 -7.74 -1.54
C PHE A 7 -4.20 -7.52 -2.40
N THR A 8 -4.32 -6.33 -2.97
CA THR A 8 -5.49 -5.93 -3.75
C THR A 8 -5.11 -5.06 -4.94
N TYR A 9 -5.87 -5.19 -6.03
CA TYR A 9 -5.82 -4.26 -7.15
C TYR A 9 -6.99 -3.27 -7.15
N ARG A 10 -7.87 -3.34 -6.14
CA ARG A 10 -8.99 -2.41 -6.01
C ARG A 10 -8.50 -0.96 -5.91
N PRO A 11 -9.29 0.01 -6.40
CA PRO A 11 -9.00 1.43 -6.21
C PRO A 11 -8.83 1.73 -4.71
N LEU A 12 -7.86 2.59 -4.35
CA LEU A 12 -7.58 2.90 -2.94
C LEU A 12 -8.78 3.57 -2.27
N GLU A 13 -9.49 4.44 -3.01
CA GLU A 13 -10.68 5.14 -2.54
C GLU A 13 -11.81 4.19 -2.09
N ASP A 14 -11.77 2.94 -2.55
CA ASP A 14 -12.77 1.92 -2.27
C ASP A 14 -12.46 1.03 -1.05
N LEU A 15 -11.33 1.26 -0.38
CA LEU A 15 -10.89 0.46 0.76
C LEU A 15 -11.39 1.04 2.08
N PHE A 16 -12.19 0.26 2.80
CA PHE A 16 -12.55 0.55 4.19
C PHE A 16 -11.34 0.29 5.09
N CYS A 17 -10.73 1.36 5.59
CA CYS A 17 -9.62 1.33 6.54
C CYS A 17 -9.48 2.68 7.25
N GLN A 18 -8.67 2.78 8.30
CA GLN A 18 -8.55 4.04 9.05
C GLN A 18 -7.71 5.08 8.29
N VAL A 19 -6.70 4.63 7.55
CA VAL A 19 -5.79 5.50 6.79
C VAL A 19 -5.38 4.84 5.49
N ILE A 20 -5.40 5.61 4.40
CA ILE A 20 -4.67 5.27 3.17
C ILE A 20 -3.34 6.01 3.18
N VAL A 21 -2.24 5.29 2.94
CA VAL A 21 -0.91 5.87 2.78
C VAL A 21 -0.47 5.82 1.33
N ILE A 22 -0.13 6.97 0.77
CA ILE A 22 0.46 7.07 -0.57
C ILE A 22 1.90 7.52 -0.42
N PHE A 23 2.84 6.65 -0.78
CA PHE A 23 4.21 7.06 -1.01
C PHE A 23 4.27 7.84 -2.33
N SER A 24 4.94 8.98 -2.34
CA SER A 24 5.06 9.82 -3.54
C SER A 24 6.48 10.32 -3.72
N PHE A 25 6.96 10.31 -4.96
CA PHE A 25 8.14 11.10 -5.31
C PHE A 25 7.77 12.60 -5.37
N SER A 26 8.81 13.42 -5.42
CA SER A 26 8.73 14.87 -5.60
C SER A 26 7.85 15.25 -6.79
N VAL A 27 7.07 16.33 -6.66
CA VAL A 27 6.18 16.83 -7.72
C VAL A 27 6.93 17.19 -9.00
N ASN A 28 8.23 17.45 -8.92
CA ASN A 28 9.11 17.67 -10.08
C ASN A 28 9.21 16.45 -11.00
N THR A 29 9.02 15.25 -10.43
CA THR A 29 8.96 13.98 -11.18
C THR A 29 7.57 13.68 -11.76
N GLY A 30 6.60 14.55 -11.48
CA GLY A 30 5.21 14.40 -11.86
C GLY A 30 4.35 13.71 -10.80
N ILE A 31 3.08 14.10 -10.75
CA ILE A 31 2.11 13.53 -9.81
C ILE A 31 1.58 12.20 -10.37
N SER A 32 1.66 11.14 -9.56
CA SER A 32 1.15 9.81 -9.93
C SER A 32 -0.35 9.83 -10.25
N SER A 33 -0.78 8.91 -11.11
CA SER A 33 -2.21 8.75 -11.44
C SER A 33 -3.06 8.42 -10.20
N VAL A 34 -2.48 7.74 -9.20
CA VAL A 34 -3.14 7.43 -7.94
C VAL A 34 -3.44 8.71 -7.14
N ILE A 35 -2.48 9.63 -7.03
CA ILE A 35 -2.71 10.92 -6.35
C ILE A 35 -3.73 11.75 -7.13
N LYS A 36 -3.64 11.82 -8.47
CA LYS A 36 -4.63 12.52 -9.31
C LYS A 36 -6.05 11.95 -9.12
N ASN A 37 -6.18 10.63 -8.95
CA ASN A 37 -7.47 10.00 -8.67
C ASN A 37 -8.00 10.40 -7.30
N MET A 38 -7.15 10.35 -6.26
CA MET A 38 -7.54 10.82 -4.93
C MET A 38 -7.93 12.29 -4.93
N ASP A 39 -7.17 13.13 -5.64
CA ASP A 39 -7.42 14.56 -5.71
C ASP A 39 -8.79 14.86 -6.31
N ARG A 40 -9.17 14.17 -7.39
CA ARG A 40 -10.52 14.28 -7.96
C ARG A 40 -11.62 13.89 -6.97
N LYS A 41 -11.40 12.87 -6.13
CA LYS A 41 -12.35 12.47 -5.08
C LYS A 41 -12.42 13.51 -3.96
N MET A 42 -11.28 14.12 -3.65
CA MET A 42 -11.11 15.18 -2.65
C MET A 42 -11.36 16.59 -3.22
N VAL A 43 -12.05 16.70 -4.37
CA VAL A 43 -12.47 17.97 -5.00
C VAL A 43 -11.30 18.95 -5.23
N GLY A 44 -10.12 18.45 -5.60
CA GLY A 44 -8.95 19.27 -5.92
C GLY A 44 -8.11 19.70 -4.72
N SER A 45 -8.47 19.30 -3.49
CA SER A 45 -7.79 19.75 -2.27
C SER A 45 -6.30 19.42 -2.22
N ILE A 46 -5.84 18.37 -2.91
CA ILE A 46 -4.42 18.00 -2.95
C ILE A 46 -3.70 18.93 -3.92
N SER A 47 -4.27 19.17 -5.10
CA SER A 47 -3.72 20.09 -6.09
C SER A 47 -3.63 21.52 -5.53
N ASP A 48 -4.65 22.01 -4.81
CA ASP A 48 -4.63 23.34 -4.20
C ASP A 48 -3.43 23.53 -3.23
N ILE A 49 -3.09 22.48 -2.46
CA ILE A 49 -1.95 22.50 -1.53
C ILE A 49 -0.61 22.48 -2.28
N ILE A 50 -0.53 21.70 -3.36
CA ILE A 50 0.66 21.62 -4.22
C ILE A 50 0.89 22.95 -4.93
N ASP A 51 -0.16 23.53 -5.53
CA ASP A 51 -0.11 24.79 -6.27
C ASP A 51 0.22 25.97 -5.34
N ALA A 52 -0.20 25.89 -4.07
CA ALA A 52 0.19 26.84 -3.03
C ALA A 52 1.65 26.66 -2.55
N GLY A 53 2.37 25.63 -3.01
CA GLY A 53 3.75 25.34 -2.61
C GLY A 53 3.88 24.84 -1.17
N ILE A 54 2.79 24.36 -0.56
CA ILE A 54 2.77 23.87 0.82
C ILE A 54 3.35 22.46 0.92
N TRP A 55 3.25 21.68 -0.15
CA TRP A 55 3.82 20.33 -0.25
C TRP A 55 4.44 20.13 -1.62
N SER A 56 5.65 19.60 -1.65
CA SER A 56 6.40 19.31 -2.89
C SER A 56 6.81 17.84 -2.99
N GLY A 57 6.60 17.05 -1.95
CA GLY A 57 6.99 15.63 -1.94
C GLY A 57 8.47 15.42 -1.66
N GLU A 58 9.10 16.43 -1.04
CA GLU A 58 10.45 16.32 -0.51
C GLU A 58 10.54 15.18 0.51
N ARG A 59 11.75 14.65 0.68
CA ARG A 59 11.97 13.48 1.51
C ARG A 59 11.50 13.70 2.94
N GLY A 60 10.59 12.84 3.40
CA GLY A 60 10.07 12.86 4.76
C GLY A 60 8.91 13.84 4.99
N GLU A 61 8.55 14.66 4.00
CA GLU A 61 7.35 15.50 4.04
C GLU A 61 6.10 14.63 4.19
N LYS A 62 5.14 15.12 4.98
CA LYS A 62 3.87 14.42 5.23
C LYS A 62 2.73 15.39 5.02
N LEU A 63 1.73 14.94 4.28
CA LEU A 63 0.48 15.65 4.11
C LEU A 63 -0.66 14.75 4.54
N LEU A 64 -1.39 15.15 5.59
CA LEU A 64 -2.46 14.38 6.20
C LEU A 64 -3.80 15.09 5.99
N PHE A 65 -4.75 14.40 5.39
CA PHE A 65 -6.11 14.88 5.18
C PHE A 65 -7.09 14.07 6.02
N ALA A 66 -8.06 14.77 6.62
CA ALA A 66 -9.33 14.14 6.97
C ALA A 66 -10.16 14.04 5.68
N THR A 67 -10.63 12.84 5.34
CA THR A 67 -11.28 12.60 4.04
C THR A 67 -12.71 13.12 4.01
N GLN A 68 -13.34 13.32 5.17
CA GLN A 68 -14.74 13.75 5.30
C GLN A 68 -15.68 12.89 4.43
N GLU A 69 -15.46 11.58 4.44
CA GLU A 69 -16.23 10.58 3.69
C GLU A 69 -16.15 10.69 2.16
N ALA A 70 -15.28 11.56 1.61
CA ALA A 70 -15.04 11.65 0.17
C ALA A 70 -14.42 10.37 -0.42
N ILE A 71 -13.74 9.59 0.42
CA ILE A 71 -13.29 8.22 0.18
C ILE A 71 -13.62 7.37 1.41
N LYS A 72 -13.61 6.04 1.27
CA LYS A 72 -14.02 5.12 2.36
C LYS A 72 -13.07 5.06 3.55
N ALA A 73 -11.84 5.55 3.40
CA ALA A 73 -10.91 5.63 4.52
C ALA A 73 -11.11 6.93 5.30
N ASP A 74 -10.89 6.91 6.61
CA ASP A 74 -11.10 8.12 7.45
C ASP A 74 -10.07 9.23 7.15
N LYS A 75 -8.86 8.82 6.75
CA LYS A 75 -7.73 9.74 6.49
C LYS A 75 -6.94 9.32 5.26
N LEU A 76 -6.31 10.30 4.63
CA LEU A 76 -5.32 10.11 3.58
C LEU A 76 -3.99 10.71 4.05
N LEU A 77 -2.93 9.90 4.06
CA LEU A 77 -1.56 10.32 4.32
C LEU A 77 -0.74 10.21 3.04
N ILE A 78 -0.20 11.33 2.55
CA ILE A 78 0.79 11.35 1.48
C ILE A 78 2.17 11.55 2.11
N HIS A 79 3.10 10.66 1.79
CA HIS A 79 4.47 10.68 2.32
C HIS A 79 5.48 10.89 1.19
N GLY A 80 6.24 11.98 1.26
CA GLY A 80 7.26 12.35 0.30
C GLY A 80 8.50 11.46 0.42
N MET A 81 8.91 10.87 -0.70
CA MET A 81 10.11 10.03 -0.82
C MET A 81 11.32 10.79 -1.39
N GLY A 82 11.14 12.07 -1.72
CA GLY A 82 12.13 12.90 -2.40
C GLY A 82 12.19 12.64 -3.91
N GLU A 83 13.31 13.01 -4.52
CA GLU A 83 13.55 12.80 -5.94
C GLU A 83 13.77 11.31 -6.27
N GLU A 84 13.23 10.85 -7.40
CA GLU A 84 13.38 9.45 -7.85
C GLU A 84 14.86 9.09 -8.10
N SER A 85 15.68 10.09 -8.45
CA SER A 85 17.12 9.95 -8.67
C SER A 85 17.88 9.47 -7.43
N GLU A 86 17.39 9.82 -6.24
CA GLU A 86 17.99 9.52 -4.94
C GLU A 86 17.42 8.27 -4.26
N TYR A 87 16.45 7.62 -4.90
CA TYR A 87 15.78 6.48 -4.32
C TYR A 87 16.70 5.27 -4.17
N SER A 88 16.65 4.62 -3.01
CA SER A 88 17.32 3.36 -2.70
C SER A 88 16.50 2.52 -1.73
N ILE A 89 16.85 1.25 -1.55
CA ILE A 89 16.22 0.37 -0.57
C ILE A 89 16.43 0.88 0.86
N GLU A 90 17.61 1.42 1.17
CA GLU A 90 17.93 2.00 2.48
C GLU A 90 17.09 3.24 2.75
N ALA A 91 16.92 4.08 1.73
CA ALA A 91 16.04 5.24 1.79
C ALA A 91 14.58 4.80 2.00
N LEU A 92 14.09 3.83 1.22
CA LEU A 92 12.74 3.29 1.36
C LEU A 92 12.47 2.73 2.76
N LYS A 93 13.42 1.99 3.35
CA LYS A 93 13.32 1.48 4.72
C LYS A 93 13.17 2.61 5.74
N LYS A 94 13.93 3.70 5.58
CA LYS A 94 13.82 4.88 6.45
C LYS A 94 12.44 5.53 6.33
N GLU A 95 11.98 5.74 5.10
CA GLU A 95 10.65 6.34 4.86
C GLU A 95 9.51 5.45 5.38
N ALA A 96 9.55 4.15 5.12
CA ALA A 96 8.56 3.20 5.63
C ALA A 96 8.56 3.14 7.16
N SER A 97 9.72 3.22 7.81
CA SER A 97 9.83 3.29 9.27
C SER A 97 9.24 4.59 9.83
N ALA A 98 9.47 5.72 9.16
CA ALA A 98 8.89 7.01 9.52
C ALA A 98 7.35 7.01 9.40
N VAL A 99 6.82 6.45 8.31
CA VAL A 99 5.38 6.22 8.12
C VAL A 99 4.83 5.31 9.22
N GLY A 100 5.47 4.16 9.47
CA GLY A 100 5.06 3.23 10.52
C GLY A 100 4.99 3.89 11.88
N SER A 101 6.00 4.68 12.24
CA SER A 101 6.04 5.45 13.49
C SER A 101 4.89 6.47 13.60
N ALA A 102 4.58 7.16 12.50
CA ALA A 102 3.47 8.11 12.45
C ALA A 102 2.10 7.43 12.58
N LEU A 103 1.87 6.31 11.87
CA LEU A 103 0.64 5.53 12.00
C LEU A 103 0.47 5.00 13.43
N GLN A 104 1.56 4.52 14.03
CA GLN A 104 1.59 4.03 15.40
C GLN A 104 1.32 5.11 16.44
N SER A 105 1.81 6.34 16.26
CA SER A 105 1.54 7.45 17.19
C SER A 105 0.08 7.91 17.12
N MET A 106 -0.55 7.77 15.95
CA MET A 106 -1.98 7.98 15.75
C MET A 106 -2.86 6.80 16.21
N GLY A 107 -2.27 5.71 16.70
CA GLY A 107 -3.01 4.52 17.14
C GLY A 107 -3.67 3.74 16.00
N ILE A 108 -3.22 3.94 14.75
CA ILE A 108 -3.76 3.27 13.58
C ILE A 108 -3.32 1.81 13.57
N LYS A 109 -4.25 0.89 13.36
CA LYS A 109 -4.02 -0.56 13.29
C LYS A 109 -4.56 -1.18 11.99
N GLU A 110 -5.39 -0.44 11.25
CA GLU A 110 -5.91 -0.85 9.95
C GLU A 110 -5.65 0.26 8.92
N PHE A 111 -4.81 -0.04 7.93
CA PHE A 111 -4.45 0.92 6.89
C PHE A 111 -4.21 0.24 5.55
N ALA A 112 -4.37 1.02 4.48
CA ALA A 112 -3.92 0.65 3.15
C ALA A 112 -2.65 1.42 2.80
N PHE A 113 -1.80 0.89 1.93
CA PHE A 113 -0.74 1.68 1.33
C PHE A 113 -0.54 1.37 -0.15
N TYR A 114 0.03 2.36 -0.85
CA TYR A 114 0.48 2.26 -2.22
C TYR A 114 1.93 2.74 -2.33
N LEU A 115 2.75 1.91 -2.95
CA LEU A 115 4.12 2.22 -3.33
C LEU A 115 4.15 2.48 -4.85
N PRO A 116 4.60 3.64 -5.32
CA PRO A 116 4.60 3.94 -6.75
C PRO A 116 5.59 3.03 -7.48
N VAL A 117 5.17 2.59 -8.66
CA VAL A 117 6.03 1.90 -9.62
C VAL A 117 6.62 2.96 -10.53
N SER A 118 7.94 3.01 -10.65
CA SER A 118 8.62 3.80 -11.66
C SER A 118 9.45 2.91 -12.58
N GLU A 119 9.74 3.37 -13.79
CA GLU A 119 10.50 2.59 -14.79
C GLU A 119 11.87 2.16 -14.25
N ARG A 120 12.52 3.04 -13.49
CA ARG A 120 13.84 2.79 -12.91
C ARG A 120 13.87 1.61 -11.94
N PHE A 121 12.75 1.33 -11.28
CA PHE A 121 12.66 0.36 -10.19
C PHE A 121 11.67 -0.77 -10.44
N ALA A 122 10.98 -0.76 -11.59
CA ALA A 122 10.05 -1.81 -11.98
C ALA A 122 10.65 -3.24 -11.88
N PRO A 123 11.92 -3.50 -12.29
CA PRO A 123 12.50 -4.83 -12.16
C PRO A 123 12.62 -5.34 -10.71
N GLY A 124 12.66 -4.43 -9.73
CA GLY A 124 12.79 -4.72 -8.30
C GLY A 124 11.52 -4.46 -7.50
N TYR A 125 10.39 -4.18 -8.14
CA TYR A 125 9.18 -3.69 -7.46
C TYR A 125 8.72 -4.59 -6.32
N LEU A 126 8.71 -5.92 -6.50
CA LEU A 126 8.32 -6.87 -5.46
C LEU A 126 9.23 -6.83 -4.23
N MET A 127 10.54 -6.69 -4.45
CA MET A 127 11.53 -6.55 -3.36
C MET A 127 11.31 -5.23 -2.60
N HIS A 128 10.93 -4.16 -3.30
CA HIS A 128 10.65 -2.86 -2.68
C HIS A 128 9.37 -2.94 -1.86
N LEU A 129 8.33 -3.58 -2.41
CA LEU A 129 7.07 -3.84 -1.73
C LEU A 129 7.27 -4.68 -0.47
N GLU A 130 8.01 -5.78 -0.59
CA GLU A 130 8.41 -6.63 0.53
C GLU A 130 9.13 -5.85 1.62
N THR A 131 10.04 -4.96 1.22
CA THR A 131 10.80 -4.11 2.14
C THR A 131 9.87 -3.20 2.95
N VAL A 132 8.89 -2.57 2.31
CA VAL A 132 7.90 -1.72 2.99
C VAL A 132 7.05 -2.55 3.95
N ILE A 133 6.51 -3.69 3.49
CA ILE A 133 5.70 -4.60 4.31
C ILE A 133 6.47 -5.04 5.55
N LYS A 134 7.70 -5.52 5.37
CA LYS A 134 8.55 -5.99 6.47
C LYS A 134 8.85 -4.88 7.46
N THR A 135 9.18 -3.69 6.97
CA THR A 135 9.51 -2.54 7.82
C THR A 135 8.31 -2.13 8.67
N LEU A 136 7.13 -2.00 8.06
CA LEU A 136 5.90 -1.64 8.76
C LEU A 136 5.49 -2.73 9.75
N ALA A 137 5.38 -4.00 9.31
CA ALA A 137 4.98 -5.11 10.17
C ALA A 137 5.91 -5.28 11.38
N ASN A 138 7.23 -5.23 11.17
CA ASN A 138 8.21 -5.36 12.25
C ASN A 138 8.12 -4.21 13.25
N GLY A 139 7.90 -2.98 12.77
CA GLY A 139 7.67 -1.83 13.64
C GLY A 139 6.49 -2.08 14.58
N TYR A 140 5.38 -2.61 14.07
CA TYR A 140 4.19 -2.93 14.87
C TYR A 140 4.39 -4.11 15.81
N LEU A 141 4.98 -5.21 15.33
CA LEU A 141 5.32 -6.36 16.17
C LEU A 141 6.18 -5.95 17.35
N ASN A 142 7.18 -5.09 17.13
CA ASN A 142 8.05 -4.60 18.20
C ASN A 142 7.30 -3.69 19.19
N LYS A 143 6.45 -2.78 18.69
CA LYS A 143 5.68 -1.86 19.55
C LYS A 143 4.66 -2.59 20.42
N TYR A 144 4.03 -3.62 19.88
CA TYR A 144 2.90 -4.31 20.51
C TYR A 144 3.24 -5.76 20.95
N LYS A 145 4.53 -6.06 21.17
CA LYS A 145 5.01 -7.40 21.55
C LYS A 145 4.37 -7.94 22.85
N ASP A 146 4.05 -7.04 23.78
CA ASP A 146 3.50 -7.37 25.10
C ASP A 146 1.97 -7.18 25.16
N ASP A 147 1.34 -6.75 24.06
CA ASP A 147 -0.12 -6.59 23.98
C ASP A 147 -0.75 -7.93 23.54
N PRO A 148 -1.68 -8.51 24.33
CA PRO A 148 -2.24 -9.83 24.05
C PRO A 148 -3.27 -9.85 22.92
N VAL A 149 -3.85 -8.71 22.51
CA VAL A 149 -4.93 -8.65 21.50
C VAL A 149 -4.72 -7.69 20.30
N PRO A 150 -3.51 -7.23 19.94
CA PRO A 150 -3.37 -6.32 18.82
C PRO A 150 -3.56 -7.12 17.52
N MET A 151 -4.44 -6.62 16.65
CA MET A 151 -4.52 -7.02 15.25
C MET A 151 -3.98 -5.87 14.40
N LEU A 152 -3.03 -6.15 13.53
CA LEU A 152 -2.60 -5.25 12.46
C LEU A 152 -3.20 -5.74 11.16
N LYS A 153 -3.92 -4.87 10.46
CA LYS A 153 -4.48 -5.16 9.14
C LYS A 153 -3.89 -4.20 8.12
N MET A 154 -3.22 -4.75 7.11
CA MET A 154 -2.56 -3.98 6.06
C MET A 154 -3.13 -4.38 4.71
N PHE A 155 -3.68 -3.40 3.99
CA PHE A 155 -4.01 -3.56 2.58
C PHE A 155 -2.84 -3.05 1.73
N VAL A 156 -2.36 -3.89 0.83
CA VAL A 156 -1.28 -3.59 -0.09
C VAL A 156 -1.90 -3.42 -1.46
N ARG A 157 -1.96 -2.18 -1.95
CA ARG A 157 -2.43 -1.92 -3.31
C ARG A 157 -1.32 -2.25 -4.29
N VAL A 158 -1.60 -3.17 -5.21
CA VAL A 158 -0.69 -3.63 -6.24
C VAL A 158 -1.31 -3.38 -7.61
N ASP A 159 -0.53 -2.84 -8.53
CA ASP A 159 -0.96 -2.70 -9.92
C ASP A 159 -1.30 -4.05 -10.53
N ARG A 160 -2.36 -4.10 -11.34
CA ARG A 160 -2.89 -5.35 -11.93
C ARG A 160 -1.82 -6.18 -12.64
N GLY A 161 -0.90 -5.53 -13.35
CA GLY A 161 0.21 -6.19 -14.05
C GLY A 161 1.19 -6.94 -13.15
N HIS A 162 1.25 -6.61 -11.85
CA HIS A 162 2.14 -7.26 -10.88
C HIS A 162 1.43 -8.29 -10.00
N MET A 163 0.09 -8.34 -10.00
CA MET A 163 -0.67 -9.25 -9.13
C MET A 163 -0.31 -10.72 -9.33
N GLY A 164 -0.06 -11.15 -10.58
CA GLY A 164 0.35 -12.53 -10.87
C GLY A 164 1.73 -12.91 -10.31
N ALA A 165 2.57 -11.93 -9.97
CA ALA A 165 3.90 -12.15 -9.44
C ALA A 165 3.96 -12.02 -7.89
N ILE A 166 2.82 -11.79 -7.22
CA ILE A 166 2.77 -11.61 -5.76
C ILE A 166 2.81 -12.95 -5.01
N GLU A 167 2.47 -14.08 -5.64
CA GLU A 167 2.40 -15.38 -4.96
C GLU A 167 3.71 -15.76 -4.24
N PRO A 168 4.90 -15.71 -4.87
CA PRO A 168 6.16 -16.03 -4.17
C PRO A 168 6.42 -15.12 -2.97
N LEU A 169 6.07 -13.83 -3.09
CA LEU A 169 6.18 -12.87 -1.98
C LEU A 169 5.29 -13.30 -0.81
N THR A 170 4.07 -13.75 -1.06
CA THR A 170 3.17 -14.19 0.03
C THR A 170 3.67 -15.43 0.75
N VAL A 171 4.32 -16.36 0.04
CA VAL A 171 4.94 -17.55 0.64
C VAL A 171 6.07 -17.13 1.58
N GLY A 172 6.99 -16.29 1.10
CA GLY A 172 8.09 -15.79 1.91
C GLY A 172 7.63 -15.00 3.15
N LEU A 173 6.59 -14.17 3.01
CA LEU A 173 6.00 -13.46 4.16
C LEU A 173 5.33 -14.41 5.15
N ARG A 174 4.68 -15.47 4.67
CA ARG A 174 4.06 -16.49 5.53
C ARG A 174 5.11 -17.25 6.33
N GLU A 175 6.19 -17.68 5.69
CA GLU A 175 7.31 -18.37 6.36
C GLU A 175 7.95 -17.47 7.42
N LEU A 176 8.09 -16.18 7.14
CA LEU A 176 8.68 -15.22 8.07
C LEU A 176 7.79 -14.94 9.30
N TYR A 177 6.49 -14.76 9.11
CA TYR A 177 5.61 -14.23 10.17
C TYR A 177 4.80 -15.28 10.94
N SER A 178 4.54 -16.46 10.37
CA SER A 178 3.79 -17.52 11.06
C SER A 178 4.44 -17.99 12.38
N PRO A 179 5.78 -18.04 12.53
CA PRO A 179 6.39 -18.45 13.79
C PRO A 179 6.25 -17.44 14.95
N VAL A 180 6.03 -16.15 14.63
CA VAL A 180 6.07 -15.05 15.62
C VAL A 180 4.72 -14.36 15.82
N SER A 181 3.71 -14.69 15.01
CA SER A 181 2.38 -14.07 15.05
C SER A 181 1.32 -14.96 14.41
N GLU A 182 0.06 -14.75 14.77
CA GLU A 182 -1.06 -15.28 13.97
C GLU A 182 -1.07 -14.52 12.64
N PHE A 183 -0.77 -15.19 11.53
CA PHE A 183 -0.57 -14.55 10.23
C PHE A 183 -1.62 -15.02 9.21
N SER A 184 -2.37 -14.07 8.64
CA SER A 184 -3.19 -14.29 7.45
C SER A 184 -2.67 -13.46 6.29
N VAL A 185 -2.58 -14.08 5.12
CA VAL A 185 -2.37 -13.37 3.86
C VAL A 185 -3.48 -13.74 2.89
N ILE A 186 -4.11 -12.72 2.32
CA ILE A 186 -5.20 -12.84 1.34
C ILE A 186 -4.75 -12.13 0.07
N LEU A 187 -4.94 -12.82 -1.05
CA LEU A 187 -4.90 -12.22 -2.37
C LEU A 187 -6.35 -11.97 -2.77
N ASP A 188 -6.72 -10.73 -3.05
CA ASP A 188 -8.02 -10.45 -3.69
C ASP A 188 -7.99 -11.14 -5.06
N LYS A 189 -8.57 -12.35 -5.11
CA LYS A 189 -8.67 -13.14 -6.34
C LYS A 189 -9.62 -12.44 -7.29
N TYR A 190 -9.29 -12.51 -8.57
CA TYR A 190 -10.15 -12.10 -9.66
C TYR A 190 -11.50 -12.80 -9.57
N PRO A 191 -12.63 -12.07 -9.41
CA PRO A 191 -13.95 -12.69 -9.44
C PRO A 191 -14.26 -13.42 -10.76
N TRP A 192 -13.61 -13.04 -11.86
CA TRP A 192 -13.92 -13.52 -13.22
C TRP A 192 -12.90 -14.50 -13.82
N LEU A 193 -11.79 -14.85 -13.13
CA LEU A 193 -10.84 -15.86 -13.63
C LEU A 193 -11.21 -17.27 -13.18
N THR A 194 -12.00 -17.43 -12.13
CA THR A 194 -12.61 -18.72 -11.77
C THR A 194 -13.67 -19.18 -12.76
N ASP A 195 -14.30 -18.24 -13.49
CA ASP A 195 -15.33 -18.58 -14.48
C ASP A 195 -14.73 -19.01 -15.83
N MET A 196 -13.49 -18.63 -16.14
CA MET A 196 -12.82 -19.00 -17.39
C MET A 196 -12.19 -20.40 -17.36
N GLU A 197 -11.78 -20.91 -16.19
CA GLU A 197 -11.30 -22.30 -16.05
C GLU A 197 -12.44 -23.33 -16.09
N THR A 198 -13.70 -22.91 -15.94
CA THR A 198 -14.87 -23.78 -16.11
C THR A 198 -15.45 -23.82 -17.52
N ASP A 199 -15.06 -22.90 -18.41
CA ASP A 199 -15.61 -22.81 -19.78
C ASP A 199 -14.79 -23.58 -20.84
N GLU A 200 -13.55 -23.98 -20.58
CA GLU A 200 -12.77 -24.79 -21.53
C GLU A 200 -13.23 -26.26 -21.63
N HIS A 201 -14.12 -26.71 -20.75
CA HIS A 201 -14.78 -28.02 -20.87
C HIS A 201 -16.16 -27.97 -21.55
N ALA A 202 -16.70 -26.78 -21.88
CA ALA A 202 -18.02 -26.63 -22.49
C ALA A 202 -17.99 -26.41 -24.01
N ALA A 203 -16.81 -26.23 -24.64
CA ALA A 203 -16.67 -26.06 -26.09
C ALA A 203 -16.37 -27.37 -26.85
N GLY A 204 -16.71 -28.53 -26.28
CA GLY A 204 -16.70 -29.82 -26.96
C GLY A 204 -18.11 -30.31 -27.21
N ILE A 205 -18.46 -30.49 -28.49
CA ILE A 205 -19.71 -31.06 -29.04
C ILE A 205 -20.80 -30.02 -29.34
N LEU A 206 -20.83 -29.55 -30.58
CA LEU A 206 -21.95 -29.84 -31.48
C LEU A 206 -21.51 -29.64 -32.94
N ILE A 207 -22.00 -30.55 -33.76
CA ILE A 207 -21.64 -30.92 -35.13
C ILE A 207 -22.04 -29.83 -36.14
#